data_AF-A0A3B9QWP0-F1
#
_entry.id   AF-A0A3B9QWP0-F1
#
_cell.length_a   1.000
_cell.length_b   1.000
_cell.length_c   1.000
_cell.angle_alpha   90.00
_cell.angle_beta   90.00
_cell.angle_gamma   90.00
#
_symmetry.space_group_name_H-M   'P 1'
#
loop_
_entity.id
_entity.type
_entity.pdbx_description
1 polymer ?
#
loop_
_entity_poly.entity_id
_entity_poly.type
_entity_poly.pdbx_seq_one_letter_code
_entity_poly.pdbx_strand_id
1 'polypeptide(L)'
;VYNHYKRTRAESSDATARRSDDEVELSKSNILMLGPTGSGKTYLAQSLARMLDVPFAIADATSLTEAGYVGEDVENILLKLLQAADFDVARAQQGIIYVDELDKISRKSENPSITR
;
A
#
# COMPACT_ATOMS: atom_id res chain seq x y z
N VAL A 1 -2.36 6.22 13.70
CA VAL A 1 -1.38 5.49 14.54
C VAL A 1 -2.06 4.55 15.54
N TYR A 2 -3.02 5.02 16.34
CA TYR A 2 -3.73 4.19 17.35
C TYR A 2 -4.38 2.90 16.78
N ASN A 3 -5.06 3.00 15.63
CA ASN A 3 -5.73 1.83 15.03
C ASN A 3 -4.72 0.81 14.43
N HIS A 4 -3.58 1.27 13.92
CA HIS A 4 -2.52 0.38 13.44
C HIS A 4 -1.91 -0.41 14.60
N TYR A 5 -1.68 0.23 15.74
CA TYR A 5 -1.17 -0.42 16.95
C TYR A 5 -2.18 -1.40 17.57
N LYS A 6 -3.50 -1.09 17.49
CA LYS A 6 -4.55 -2.04 17.86
C LYS A 6 -4.56 -3.28 16.95
N ARG A 7 -4.37 -3.11 15.63
CA ARG A 7 -4.28 -4.23 14.68
C ARG A 7 -3.11 -5.17 15.01
N THR A 8 -1.90 -4.64 15.17
CA THR A 8 -0.71 -5.47 15.46
C THR A 8 -0.83 -6.23 16.78
N ARG A 9 -1.51 -5.66 17.79
CA ARG A 9 -1.73 -6.33 19.09
C ARG A 9 -2.85 -7.37 19.06
N ALA A 10 -3.89 -7.16 18.26
CA ALA A 10 -4.95 -8.15 18.08
C ALA A 10 -4.45 -9.39 17.33
N GLU A 11 -3.53 -9.22 16.37
CA GLU A 11 -2.93 -10.31 15.60
C GLU A 11 -1.86 -11.11 16.37
N SER A 12 -1.23 -10.52 17.41
CA SER A 12 -0.18 -11.16 18.21
C SER A 12 -0.68 -11.85 19.48
N SER A 13 -1.95 -11.66 19.87
CA SER A 13 -2.57 -12.35 20.99
C SER A 13 -3.40 -13.54 20.48
N ASP A 14 -2.73 -14.66 20.24
CA ASP A 14 -3.39 -15.91 19.88
C ASP A 14 -4.17 -16.49 21.08
N ALA A 15 -5.36 -16.98 20.79
CA ALA A 15 -6.21 -17.89 21.56
C ALA A 15 -6.37 -17.67 23.09
N THR A 16 -7.60 -17.31 23.52
CA THR A 16 -8.35 -17.82 24.72
C THR A 16 -9.00 -16.83 25.69
N ALA A 17 -9.01 -15.50 25.48
CA ALA A 17 -9.74 -14.64 26.43
C ALA A 17 -10.32 -13.36 25.83
N ARG A 18 -11.58 -13.46 25.36
CA ARG A 18 -12.74 -12.60 25.71
C ARG A 18 -13.75 -12.60 24.57
N ARG A 19 -14.91 -13.21 24.82
CA ARG A 19 -16.14 -13.00 24.05
C ARG A 19 -16.74 -11.63 24.42
N SER A 20 -17.56 -11.13 23.49
CA SER A 20 -18.56 -10.06 23.52
C SER A 20 -18.11 -8.60 23.32
N ASP A 21 -18.56 -8.07 22.17
CA ASP A 21 -19.17 -6.73 22.00
C ASP A 21 -18.36 -5.48 21.65
N ASP A 22 -17.14 -5.63 21.14
CA ASP A 22 -16.54 -4.56 20.33
C ASP A 22 -15.88 -5.20 19.11
N GLU A 23 -16.68 -5.50 18.09
CA GLU A 23 -16.17 -5.70 16.74
C GLU A 23 -15.59 -4.36 16.29
N VAL A 24 -14.36 -4.07 16.71
CA VAL A 24 -13.63 -2.89 16.26
C VAL A 24 -13.41 -3.09 14.77
N GLU A 25 -14.23 -2.45 13.94
CA GLU A 25 -13.98 -2.35 12.51
C GLU A 25 -12.63 -1.66 12.29
N LEU A 26 -11.57 -2.46 12.18
CA LEU A 26 -10.21 -2.01 11.93
C LEU A 26 -10.08 -1.61 10.46
N SER A 27 -10.56 -0.42 10.12
CA SER A 27 -10.40 0.17 8.79
C SER A 27 -8.91 0.26 8.43
N LYS A 28 -8.58 -0.14 7.19
CA LYS A 28 -7.21 -0.02 6.67
C LYS A 28 -6.80 1.45 6.70
N SER A 29 -5.72 1.76 7.43
CA SER A 29 -5.16 3.11 7.51
C SER A 29 -4.08 3.29 6.45
N ASN A 30 -4.47 3.60 5.22
CA ASN A 30 -3.52 3.99 4.17
C ASN A 30 -2.91 5.37 4.50
N ILE A 31 -1.68 5.61 4.07
CA ILE A 31 -0.94 6.84 4.36
C ILE A 31 -0.61 7.55 3.05
N LEU A 32 -0.89 8.85 3.00
CA LEU A 32 -0.41 9.75 1.95
C LEU A 32 0.76 10.57 2.51
N MET A 33 1.93 10.48 1.88
CA MET A 33 3.11 11.26 2.26
C MET A 33 3.26 12.47 1.35
N LEU A 34 3.18 13.68 1.92
CA LEU A 34 3.39 14.94 1.20
C LEU A 34 4.78 15.52 1.54
N GLY A 35 5.48 15.99 0.53
CA GLY A 35 6.79 16.63 0.70
C GLY A 35 7.46 16.89 -0.65
N PRO A 36 8.44 17.82 -0.73
CA PRO A 36 9.12 18.14 -1.98
C PRO A 36 9.92 16.95 -2.53
N THR A 37 10.37 17.04 -3.77
CA THR A 37 11.32 16.09 -4.34
C THR A 37 12.60 16.06 -3.50
N GLY A 38 13.18 14.88 -3.30
CA GLY A 38 14.41 14.72 -2.49
C GLY A 38 14.22 14.79 -0.97
N SER A 39 12.99 14.94 -0.45
CA SER A 39 12.75 14.97 1.02
C SER A 39 12.83 13.60 1.71
N GLY A 40 13.22 12.54 1.00
CA GLY A 40 13.39 11.20 1.55
C GLY A 40 12.12 10.36 1.74
N LYS A 41 11.00 10.68 1.07
CA LYS A 41 9.73 9.89 1.18
C LYS A 41 9.93 8.41 0.87
N THR A 42 10.57 8.10 -0.27
CA THR A 42 10.88 6.74 -0.69
C THR A 42 11.83 6.05 0.31
N TYR A 43 12.84 6.76 0.82
CA TYR A 43 13.77 6.24 1.83
C TYR A 43 13.06 5.94 3.15
N LEU A 44 12.12 6.78 3.58
CA LEU A 44 11.33 6.60 4.78
C LEU A 44 10.47 5.33 4.68
N ALA A 45 9.77 5.13 3.55
CA ALA A 45 8.94 3.94 3.33
C ALA A 45 9.78 2.65 3.33
N GLN A 46 10.91 2.65 2.62
CA GLN A 46 11.85 1.51 2.63
C GLN A 46 12.42 1.23 4.02
N SER A 47 12.78 2.28 4.76
CA SER A 47 13.34 2.13 6.11
C SER A 47 12.30 1.58 7.07
N LEU A 48 11.05 2.04 6.98
CA LEU A 48 9.94 1.49 7.77
C LEU A 48 9.74 0.00 7.50
N ALA A 49 9.72 -0.42 6.23
CA ALA A 49 9.58 -1.83 5.87
C ALA A 49 10.72 -2.69 6.42
N ARG A 50 11.97 -2.21 6.31
CA ARG A 50 13.15 -2.89 6.90
C ARG A 50 13.08 -2.97 8.42
N MET A 51 12.63 -1.91 9.09
CA MET A 51 12.50 -1.89 10.55
C MET A 51 11.39 -2.83 11.06
N LEU A 52 10.35 -3.04 10.26
CA LEU A 52 9.22 -3.93 10.58
C LEU A 52 9.43 -5.37 10.10
N ASP A 53 10.49 -5.65 9.32
CA ASP A 53 10.77 -6.95 8.69
C ASP A 53 9.59 -7.52 7.88
N VAL A 54 8.94 -6.65 7.09
CA VAL A 54 7.80 -7.04 6.23
C VAL A 54 8.15 -6.94 4.75
N PRO A 55 7.50 -7.74 3.88
CA PRO A 55 7.67 -7.62 2.43
C PRO A 55 7.36 -6.20 1.93
N PHE A 56 8.11 -5.75 0.92
CA PHE A 56 8.00 -4.39 0.40
C PHE A 56 7.97 -4.37 -1.13
N ALA A 57 6.99 -3.67 -1.70
CA ALA A 57 6.90 -3.44 -3.13
C ALA A 57 6.81 -1.94 -3.43
N ILE A 58 7.53 -1.49 -4.46
CA ILE A 58 7.47 -0.13 -5.00
C ILE A 58 6.74 -0.18 -6.33
N ALA A 59 5.80 0.75 -6.51
CA ALA A 59 5.13 1.00 -7.76
C ALA A 59 5.20 2.50 -8.11
N ASP A 60 5.23 2.79 -9.40
CA ASP A 60 5.08 4.14 -9.93
C ASP A 60 3.63 4.36 -10.31
N ALA A 61 3.00 5.44 -9.86
CA ALA A 61 1.61 5.72 -10.22
C ALA A 61 1.43 5.97 -11.73
N THR A 62 2.46 6.47 -12.42
CA THR A 62 2.39 6.77 -13.86
C THR A 62 2.36 5.52 -14.74
N SER A 63 2.90 4.40 -14.25
CA SER A 63 2.88 3.12 -14.97
C SER A 63 1.55 2.38 -14.85
N LEU A 64 0.68 2.80 -13.93
CA LEU A 64 -0.65 2.24 -13.73
C LEU A 64 -1.59 2.76 -14.83
N THR A 65 -1.77 1.95 -15.85
CA THR A 65 -2.70 2.24 -16.94
C THR A 65 -4.10 1.73 -16.62
N GLU A 66 -5.12 2.36 -17.20
CA GLU A 66 -6.49 1.87 -17.14
C GLU A 66 -6.60 0.48 -17.78
N ALA A 67 -7.58 -0.32 -17.32
CA ALA A 67 -7.76 -1.70 -17.77
C ALA A 67 -7.78 -1.81 -19.30
N GLY A 68 -6.86 -2.61 -19.85
CA GLY A 68 -6.76 -2.87 -21.30
C GLY A 68 -5.69 -2.07 -22.05
N TYR A 69 -4.86 -1.27 -21.36
CA TYR A 69 -3.67 -0.65 -21.97
C TYR A 69 -2.37 -1.37 -21.59
N VAL A 70 -1.35 -1.27 -22.45
CA VAL A 70 -0.01 -1.84 -22.22
C VAL A 70 0.69 -1.00 -21.14
N GLY A 71 0.74 -1.52 -19.91
CA GLY A 71 1.34 -0.87 -18.74
C GLY A 71 1.61 -1.88 -17.61
N GLU A 72 2.16 -1.40 -16.49
CA GLU A 72 2.37 -2.22 -15.31
C GLU A 72 1.02 -2.44 -14.62
N ASP A 73 0.48 -3.66 -14.74
CA ASP A 73 -0.78 -4.02 -14.11
C ASP A 73 -0.68 -3.96 -12.56
N VAL A 74 -1.78 -3.61 -11.89
CA VAL A 74 -1.92 -3.70 -10.43
C VAL A 74 -1.55 -5.11 -9.94
N GLU A 75 -1.84 -6.14 -10.75
CA GLU A 75 -1.45 -7.52 -10.47
C GLU A 75 0.07 -7.71 -10.37
N ASN A 76 0.86 -6.98 -11.15
CA ASN A 76 2.33 -7.07 -11.10
C ASN A 76 2.88 -6.49 -9.80
N ILE A 77 2.24 -5.47 -9.21
CA ILE A 77 2.64 -4.93 -7.91
C ILE A 77 2.44 -5.98 -6.82
N LEU A 78 1.30 -6.68 -6.86
CA LEU A 78 1.00 -7.77 -5.94
C LEU A 78 1.97 -8.94 -6.13
N LEU A 79 2.30 -9.27 -7.39
CA LEU A 79 3.30 -10.30 -7.70
C LEU A 79 4.68 -9.94 -7.13
N LYS A 80 5.11 -8.68 -7.28
CA LYS A 80 6.37 -8.19 -6.67
C LYS A 80 6.35 -8.30 -5.15
N LEU A 81 5.23 -7.97 -4.51
CA LEU A 81 5.08 -8.11 -3.06
C LEU A 81 5.15 -9.57 -2.62
N LEU A 82 4.51 -10.47 -3.38
CA LEU A 82 4.52 -11.90 -3.13
C LEU A 82 5.91 -12.51 -3.34
N GLN A 83 6.64 -12.06 -4.37
CA GLN A 83 8.05 -12.42 -4.59
C GLN A 83 8.93 -11.95 -3.43
N ALA A 84 8.73 -10.72 -2.93
CA ALA A 84 9.43 -10.20 -1.75
C ALA A 84 9.05 -10.93 -0.45
N ALA A 85 7.97 -11.71 -0.47
CA ALA A 85 7.52 -12.58 0.61
C ALA A 85 7.92 -14.05 0.39
N ASP A 86 8.80 -14.37 -0.57
CA ASP A 86 9.16 -15.75 -0.93
C ASP A 86 7.94 -16.63 -1.26
N PHE A 87 6.93 -16.03 -1.89
CA PHE A 87 5.63 -16.64 -2.20
C PHE A 87 4.79 -17.07 -0.99
N ASP A 88 5.14 -16.62 0.22
CA ASP A 88 4.30 -16.76 1.41
C ASP A 88 3.17 -15.72 1.41
N VAL A 89 1.94 -16.20 1.21
CA VAL A 89 0.73 -15.38 1.20
C VAL A 89 0.49 -14.70 2.55
N ALA A 90 0.75 -15.37 3.67
CA ALA A 90 0.54 -14.81 5.01
C ALA A 90 1.53 -13.68 5.29
N ARG A 91 2.81 -13.83 4.91
CA ARG A 91 3.79 -12.72 4.96
C ARG A 91 3.39 -11.58 4.04
N ALA A 92 2.97 -11.87 2.80
CA ALA A 92 2.57 -10.84 1.84
C ALA A 92 1.37 -10.00 2.33
N GLN A 93 0.43 -10.60 3.06
CA GLN A 93 -0.72 -9.89 3.64
C GLN A 93 -0.32 -8.80 4.67
N GLN A 94 0.85 -8.94 5.29
CA GLN A 94 1.43 -7.95 6.20
C GLN A 94 2.40 -6.98 5.51
N GLY A 95 2.61 -7.15 4.19
CA GLY A 95 3.54 -6.35 3.40
C GLY A 95 3.10 -4.90 3.18
N ILE A 96 4.06 -4.08 2.76
CA ILE A 96 3.86 -2.65 2.46
C ILE A 96 4.00 -2.43 0.95
N ILE A 97 3.03 -1.74 0.37
CA ILE A 97 3.10 -1.23 -1.00
C ILE A 97 3.33 0.29 -0.91
N TYR A 98 4.37 0.77 -1.57
CA TYR A 98 4.64 2.20 -1.73
C TYR A 98 4.40 2.60 -3.18
N VAL A 99 3.47 3.54 -3.39
CA VAL A 99 3.14 4.11 -4.69
C VAL A 99 3.72 5.52 -4.77
N ASP A 100 4.71 5.73 -5.64
CA ASP A 100 5.32 7.04 -5.89
C ASP A 100 4.61 7.78 -7.03
N GLU A 101 4.95 9.05 -7.23
CA GLU A 101 4.46 9.88 -8.36
C GLU A 101 2.93 10.03 -8.48
N LEU A 102 2.18 9.89 -7.37
CA LEU A 102 0.73 10.09 -7.36
C LEU A 102 0.27 11.49 -7.85
N ASP A 103 1.14 12.50 -7.77
CA ASP A 103 0.88 13.84 -8.29
C ASP A 103 0.78 13.89 -9.82
N LYS A 104 1.32 12.89 -10.52
CA LYS A 104 1.30 12.83 -11.99
C LYS A 104 -0.04 12.36 -12.54
N ILE A 105 -0.71 11.46 -11.82
CA ILE A 105 -2.03 10.94 -12.21
C ILE A 105 -3.19 11.83 -11.76
N SER A 106 -2.95 12.83 -10.90
CA SER A 106 -4.01 13.74 -10.43
C SER A 106 -4.44 14.80 -11.45
N ARG A 107 -3.80 14.85 -12.63
CA ARG A 107 -4.24 15.73 -13.72
C ARG A 107 -5.55 15.19 -14.27
N LYS A 108 -6.67 15.73 -13.77
CA LYS A 108 -7.97 15.58 -14.44
C LYS A 108 -7.76 15.95 -15.90
N SER A 109 -8.04 15.02 -16.80
CA SER A 109 -8.35 15.35 -18.18
C SER A 109 -9.50 16.35 -18.13
N GLU A 110 -9.20 17.65 -18.32
CA GLU A 110 -10.21 18.51 -18.90
C GLU A 110 -10.53 17.89 -20.25
N ASN A 111 -11.72 17.30 -20.38
CA ASN A 111 -12.26 16.85 -21.65
C ASN A 111 -11.99 17.96 -22.69
N PRO A 112 -11.10 17.77 -23.69
CA PRO A 112 -11.17 18.62 -24.85
C PRO A 112 -12.47 18.19 -25.53
N SER A 113 -13.49 19.03 -25.37
CA SER A 113 -14.80 18.92 -26.00
C SER A 113 -14.70 18.26 -27.38
N ILE A 114 -15.11 16.99 -27.46
CA ILE A 114 -15.35 16.35 -28.75
C ILE A 114 -16.67 16.94 -29.26
N THR A 115 -16.57 18.09 -29.90
CA THR A 115 -17.61 18.63 -30.75
C THR A 115 -17.01 18.77 -32.14
N ARG A 116 -17.32 17.80 -32.99
CA ARG A 116 -17.45 18.00 -34.44
C ARG A 116 -18.36 16.95 -35.03
#